data_AF-K4ALI8-F1
#
_entry.id   AF-K4ALI8-F1
#
_cell.length_a   1.000
_cell.length_b   1.000
_cell.length_c   1.000
_cell.angle_alpha   90.00
_cell.angle_beta   90.00
_cell.angle_gamma   90.00
#
_symmetry.space_group_name_H-M   'P 1'
#
loop_
_entity.id
_entity.type
_entity.pdbx_description
1 polymer ?
#
loop_
_entity_poly.entity_id
_entity_poly.type
_entity_poly.pdbx_seq_one_letter_code
_entity_poly.pdbx_strand_id
1 'polypeptide(L)'
;TGLEKGERGRTATGLAYIVASQSDEFLKLAMKEHKPPPERSTHWSRPIEDTLKINSDGAYNGSTSDGGWGYAIRDSSGEVIRAGAGRVPYLMDAFHAQVLACLAGIKAAGDRGTMNVEAETDSLMLKMAIEGREFSLAPAGGLIHEIKSIISNCFMQFSVVCNKAAHALAARGCKCSPIADLHWDGVPEGTENLVASDIAESLS
;
A
#
# COMPACT_ATOMS: atom_id res chain seq x y z
N THR A 1 47.49 -17.06 -32.63
CA THR A 1 46.29 -17.88 -32.35
C THR A 1 46.15 -18.02 -30.85
N GLY A 2 45.39 -17.11 -30.24
CA GLY A 2 45.16 -17.07 -28.79
C GLY A 2 43.68 -17.32 -28.49
N LEU A 3 43.41 -18.34 -27.68
CA LEU A 3 42.12 -18.66 -27.10
C LEU A 3 41.94 -17.82 -25.82
N GLU A 4 40.89 -17.02 -25.72
CA GLU A 4 40.40 -16.48 -24.44
C GLU A 4 38.99 -17.04 -24.14
N LYS A 5 38.94 -17.87 -23.10
CA LYS A 5 37.76 -18.09 -22.24
C LYS A 5 37.44 -16.74 -21.60
N GLY A 6 36.23 -16.26 -21.35
CA GLY A 6 34.89 -16.83 -21.28
C GLY A 6 34.14 -16.05 -20.18
N GLU A 7 32.86 -15.74 -20.35
CA GLU A 7 32.02 -15.26 -19.25
C GLU A 7 30.71 -16.04 -19.25
N ARG A 8 30.55 -16.88 -18.23
CA ARG A 8 29.38 -17.71 -17.99
C ARG A 8 28.33 -16.81 -17.35
N GLY A 9 27.36 -16.34 -18.15
CA GLY A 9 26.25 -15.53 -17.67
C GLY A 9 25.53 -16.21 -16.50
N ARG A 10 25.25 -15.45 -15.44
CA ARG A 10 24.54 -15.94 -14.26
C ARG A 10 23.14 -16.39 -14.68
N THR A 11 22.82 -17.67 -14.45
CA THR A 11 21.55 -18.28 -14.86
C THR A 11 20.37 -17.69 -14.09
N ALA A 12 19.19 -17.60 -14.72
CA ALA A 12 17.96 -17.05 -14.14
C ALA A 12 17.59 -17.64 -12.78
N THR A 13 17.93 -18.91 -12.53
CA THR A 13 17.75 -19.59 -11.23
C THR A 13 18.58 -18.95 -10.10
N GLY A 14 19.76 -18.41 -10.42
CA GLY A 14 20.61 -17.70 -9.46
C GLY A 14 20.06 -16.32 -9.08
N LEU A 15 19.38 -15.64 -10.00
CA LEU A 15 18.68 -14.38 -9.71
C LEU A 15 17.42 -14.63 -8.87
N ALA A 16 16.67 -15.70 -9.18
CA ALA A 16 15.51 -16.10 -8.38
C ALA A 16 15.90 -16.48 -6.94
N TYR A 17 17.06 -17.14 -6.75
CA TYR A 17 17.60 -17.45 -5.42
C TYR A 17 17.95 -16.19 -4.63
N ILE A 18 18.53 -15.17 -5.27
CA ILE A 18 18.89 -13.90 -4.61
C ILE A 18 17.65 -13.11 -4.18
N VAL A 19 16.60 -13.08 -5.02
CA VAL A 19 15.34 -12.39 -4.69
C VAL A 19 14.59 -13.11 -3.55
N ALA A 20 14.61 -14.45 -3.56
CA ALA A 20 14.02 -15.23 -2.48
C ALA A 20 14.81 -15.08 -1.17
N SER A 21 16.16 -15.05 -1.22
CA SER A 21 16.97 -14.91 0.00
C SER A 21 16.85 -13.54 0.64
N GLN A 22 16.74 -12.46 -0.16
CA GLN A 22 16.52 -11.11 0.36
C GLN A 22 15.14 -10.96 1.02
N SER A 23 14.14 -11.68 0.53
CA SER A 23 12.78 -11.69 1.10
C SER A 23 12.75 -12.40 2.46
N ASP A 24 13.46 -13.54 2.58
CA ASP A 24 13.60 -14.28 3.83
C ASP A 24 14.45 -13.55 4.88
N GLU A 25 15.48 -12.81 4.45
CA GLU A 25 16.33 -12.01 5.34
C GLU A 25 15.56 -10.81 5.92
N PHE A 26 14.69 -10.19 5.12
CA PHE A 26 13.80 -9.12 5.56
C PHE A 26 12.80 -9.60 6.62
N LEU A 27 12.22 -10.80 6.44
CA LEU A 27 11.34 -11.42 7.43
C LEU A 27 12.08 -11.80 8.73
N LYS A 28 13.35 -12.24 8.65
CA LYS A 28 14.15 -12.60 9.83
C LYS A 28 14.63 -11.38 10.62
N LEU A 29 14.91 -10.25 9.95
CA LEU A 29 15.27 -8.99 10.61
C LEU A 29 14.08 -8.37 11.37
N ALA A 30 12.85 -8.59 10.89
CA ALA A 30 11.63 -8.12 11.56
C ALA A 30 11.30 -8.85 12.88
N MET A 31 11.98 -9.96 13.21
CA MET A 31 11.71 -10.77 14.40
C MET A 31 12.72 -10.58 15.55
N LYS A 32 13.63 -9.61 15.47
CA LYS A 32 14.60 -9.37 16.55
C LYS A 32 14.11 -8.26 17.48
N GLU A 33 13.46 -8.66 18.57
CA GLU A 33 12.99 -7.75 19.62
C GLU A 33 14.15 -6.92 20.21
N HIS A 34 14.00 -5.60 20.20
CA HIS A 34 14.68 -4.67 21.11
C HIS A 34 13.63 -3.73 21.67
N LYS A 35 13.64 -3.56 23.00
CA LYS A 35 12.67 -2.74 23.75
C LYS A 35 13.15 -1.28 23.78
N PRO A 36 12.44 -0.31 23.18
CA PRO A 36 12.84 1.10 23.28
C PRO A 36 12.15 1.79 24.47
N PRO A 37 12.66 2.96 24.92
CA PRO A 37 12.02 3.80 25.94
C PRO A 37 10.69 4.40 25.41
N PRO A 38 9.83 4.97 26.27
CA PRO A 38 8.53 5.48 25.84
C PRO A 38 8.70 6.80 25.06
N GLU A 39 8.89 6.68 23.75
CA GLU A 39 8.73 7.77 22.80
C GLU A 39 7.30 7.76 22.25
N ARG A 40 6.69 8.95 22.22
CA ARG A 40 5.34 9.17 21.70
C ARG A 40 5.36 8.95 20.19
N SER A 41 5.11 7.72 19.77
CA SER A 41 5.23 7.31 18.38
C SER A 41 4.03 7.73 17.53
N THR A 42 4.29 8.37 16.40
CA THR A 42 3.38 8.54 15.26
C THR A 42 3.26 7.23 14.48
N HIS A 43 2.72 6.18 15.11
CA HIS A 43 2.50 4.89 14.45
C HIS A 43 1.03 4.49 14.53
N TRP A 44 0.58 3.88 13.43
CA TRP A 44 -0.60 3.01 13.27
C TRP A 44 -1.57 3.03 14.46
N SER A 45 -2.74 3.65 14.28
CA SER A 45 -3.83 3.58 15.25
C SER A 45 -4.45 2.19 15.23
N ARG A 46 -4.64 1.62 16.42
CA ARG A 46 -5.46 0.42 16.60
C ARG A 46 -6.89 0.74 16.14
N PRO A 47 -7.51 -0.10 15.31
CA PRO A 47 -8.91 0.07 14.98
C PRO A 47 -9.76 0.04 16.24
N ILE A 48 -10.85 0.82 16.27
CA ILE A 48 -11.93 0.70 17.27
C ILE A 48 -12.39 -0.77 17.31
N GLU A 49 -12.80 -1.28 18.48
CA GLU A 49 -13.31 -2.66 18.62
C GLU A 49 -14.27 -3.01 17.46
N ASP A 50 -14.15 -4.24 16.94
CA ASP A 50 -14.89 -4.77 15.78
C ASP A 50 -14.62 -4.11 14.41
N THR A 51 -13.54 -3.35 14.24
CA THR A 51 -13.13 -2.78 12.95
C THR A 51 -11.98 -3.56 12.30
N LEU A 52 -12.16 -3.92 11.02
CA LEU A 52 -11.06 -4.44 10.19
C LEU A 52 -10.34 -3.31 9.47
N LYS A 53 -9.01 -3.39 9.45
CA LYS A 53 -8.18 -2.46 8.68
C LYS A 53 -7.64 -3.13 7.43
N ILE A 54 -7.91 -2.55 6.27
CA ILE A 54 -7.40 -3.00 4.98
C ILE A 54 -6.27 -2.06 4.58
N ASN A 55 -5.04 -2.56 4.47
CA ASN A 55 -3.96 -1.85 3.80
C ASN A 55 -3.86 -2.40 2.37
N SER A 56 -3.98 -1.56 1.35
CA SER A 56 -3.86 -1.98 -0.06
C SER A 56 -2.91 -1.09 -0.84
N ASP A 57 -2.16 -1.69 -1.75
CA ASP A 57 -1.20 -0.99 -2.61
C ASP A 57 -1.11 -1.63 -4.00
N GLY A 58 -0.90 -0.79 -5.02
CA GLY A 58 -0.81 -1.13 -6.42
C GLY A 58 0.54 -0.73 -7.03
N ALA A 59 1.21 -1.68 -7.66
CA ALA A 59 2.46 -1.43 -8.37
C ALA A 59 2.20 -1.32 -9.88
N TYR A 60 2.88 -0.38 -10.54
CA TYR A 60 2.79 -0.19 -12.00
C TYR A 60 4.16 0.08 -12.62
N ASN A 61 4.47 -0.62 -13.70
CA ASN A 61 5.63 -0.40 -14.53
C ASN A 61 5.22 0.27 -15.85
N GLY A 62 5.51 1.58 -15.98
CA GLY A 62 5.16 2.35 -17.16
C GLY A 62 5.87 1.95 -18.46
N SER A 63 6.95 1.16 -18.39
CA SER A 63 7.67 0.70 -19.59
C SER A 63 7.05 -0.56 -20.21
N THR A 64 6.44 -1.41 -19.39
CA THR A 64 5.83 -2.67 -19.84
C THR A 64 4.31 -2.66 -19.77
N SER A 65 3.73 -1.66 -19.10
CA SER A 65 2.33 -1.62 -18.69
C SER A 65 1.92 -2.82 -17.81
N ASP A 66 2.88 -3.52 -17.22
CA ASP A 66 2.60 -4.58 -16.24
C ASP A 66 2.61 -4.00 -14.84
N GLY A 67 2.03 -4.75 -13.90
CA GLY A 67 2.14 -4.44 -12.50
C GLY A 67 1.50 -5.49 -11.63
N GLY A 68 1.03 -5.07 -10.46
CA GLY A 68 0.37 -5.95 -9.52
C GLY A 68 -0.39 -5.19 -8.46
N TRP A 69 -1.14 -5.96 -7.68
CA TRP A 69 -1.85 -5.47 -6.51
C TRP A 69 -1.49 -6.29 -5.29
N GLY A 70 -1.60 -5.69 -4.12
CA GLY A 70 -1.46 -6.35 -2.83
C GLY A 70 -2.39 -5.76 -1.79
N TYR A 71 -2.82 -6.59 -0.84
CA TYR A 71 -3.52 -6.13 0.35
C TYR A 71 -3.18 -6.97 1.58
N ALA A 72 -3.34 -6.37 2.75
CA ALA A 72 -3.35 -7.02 4.06
C ALA A 72 -4.56 -6.54 4.87
N ILE A 73 -5.26 -7.46 5.51
CA ILE A 73 -6.39 -7.19 6.40
C ILE A 73 -5.96 -7.52 7.82
N ARG A 74 -6.17 -6.57 8.72
CA ARG A 74 -5.85 -6.68 10.15
C ARG A 74 -7.10 -6.60 11.00
N ASP A 75 -7.11 -7.32 12.11
CA ASP A 75 -8.14 -7.17 13.15
C ASP A 75 -7.78 -6.07 14.17
N SER A 76 -8.62 -5.92 15.19
CA SER A 76 -8.43 -4.94 16.27
C SER A 76 -7.19 -5.18 17.14
N SER A 77 -6.63 -6.39 17.11
CA SER A 77 -5.35 -6.70 17.77
C SER A 77 -4.14 -6.27 16.93
N GLY A 78 -4.36 -5.94 15.65
CA GLY A 78 -3.33 -5.60 14.67
C GLY A 78 -2.74 -6.81 13.93
N GLU A 79 -3.23 -8.02 14.22
CA GLU A 79 -2.80 -9.25 13.56
C GLU A 79 -3.30 -9.28 12.12
N VAL A 80 -2.45 -9.72 11.18
CA VAL A 80 -2.86 -9.92 9.78
C VAL A 80 -3.67 -11.20 9.68
N ILE A 81 -4.99 -11.08 9.55
CA ILE A 81 -5.92 -12.20 9.48
C ILE A 81 -6.20 -12.68 8.05
N ARG A 82 -5.78 -11.89 7.04
CA ARG A 82 -5.86 -12.23 5.62
C ARG A 82 -4.93 -11.33 4.82
N ALA A 83 -4.30 -11.86 3.77
CA ALA A 83 -3.52 -11.08 2.81
C ALA A 83 -3.63 -11.72 1.44
N GLY A 84 -3.39 -10.92 0.40
CA GLY A 84 -3.40 -11.39 -0.98
C GLY A 84 -2.58 -10.49 -1.88
N ALA A 85 -2.08 -11.05 -2.98
CA ALA A 85 -1.40 -10.32 -4.02
C ALA A 85 -1.60 -10.98 -5.38
N GLY A 86 -1.49 -10.21 -6.46
CA GLY A 86 -1.64 -10.72 -7.81
C GLY A 86 -0.92 -9.87 -8.85
N ARG A 87 -0.45 -10.52 -9.92
CA ARG A 87 0.10 -9.84 -11.11
C ARG A 87 -1.04 -9.41 -12.02
N VAL A 88 -0.92 -8.22 -12.61
CA VAL A 88 -1.87 -7.70 -13.60
C VAL A 88 -1.10 -7.23 -14.83
N PRO A 89 -1.26 -7.88 -15.99
CA PRO A 89 -0.73 -7.35 -17.24
C PRO A 89 -1.63 -6.23 -17.79
N TYR A 90 -1.06 -5.37 -18.62
CA TYR A 90 -1.80 -4.34 -19.38
C TYR A 90 -2.58 -3.34 -18.50
N LEU A 91 -2.00 -2.93 -17.38
CA LEU A 91 -2.49 -1.81 -16.59
C LEU A 91 -2.45 -0.51 -17.42
N MET A 92 -3.44 0.35 -17.19
CA MET A 92 -3.54 1.64 -17.87
C MET A 92 -2.54 2.64 -17.27
N ASP A 93 -2.44 2.62 -15.94
CA ASP A 93 -1.59 3.49 -15.14
C ASP A 93 -1.48 2.94 -13.71
N ALA A 94 -0.73 3.66 -12.86
CA ALA A 94 -0.61 3.37 -11.44
C ALA A 94 -1.96 3.47 -10.70
N PHE A 95 -2.85 4.37 -11.13
CA PHE A 95 -4.15 4.53 -10.50
C PHE A 95 -5.03 3.28 -10.69
N HIS A 96 -5.00 2.67 -11.87
CA HIS A 96 -5.68 1.41 -12.14
C HIS A 96 -5.16 0.28 -11.22
N ALA A 97 -3.85 0.22 -10.97
CA ALA A 97 -3.26 -0.73 -10.04
C ALA A 97 -3.81 -0.55 -8.61
N GLN A 98 -3.86 0.70 -8.13
CA GLN A 98 -4.38 1.04 -6.81
C GLN A 98 -5.86 0.68 -6.65
N VAL A 99 -6.68 0.98 -7.66
CA VAL A 99 -8.10 0.62 -7.68
C VAL A 99 -8.28 -0.90 -7.57
N LEU A 100 -7.48 -1.68 -8.31
CA LEU A 100 -7.53 -3.15 -8.24
C LEU A 100 -7.10 -3.70 -6.89
N ALA A 101 -6.07 -3.12 -6.26
CA ALA A 101 -5.63 -3.50 -4.93
C ALA A 101 -6.70 -3.27 -3.87
N CYS A 102 -7.32 -2.10 -3.89
CA CYS A 102 -8.41 -1.75 -2.98
C CYS A 102 -9.63 -2.66 -3.20
N LEU A 103 -10.04 -2.88 -4.45
CA LEU A 103 -11.14 -3.79 -4.78
C LEU A 103 -10.88 -5.22 -4.27
N ALA A 104 -9.66 -5.72 -4.44
CA ALA A 104 -9.28 -7.05 -3.96
C ALA A 104 -9.38 -7.15 -2.43
N GLY A 105 -8.87 -6.15 -1.70
CA GLY A 105 -8.97 -6.09 -0.24
C GLY A 105 -10.41 -5.98 0.25
N ILE A 106 -11.22 -5.13 -0.38
CA ILE A 106 -12.63 -4.92 -0.03
C ILE A 106 -13.46 -6.18 -0.27
N LYS A 107 -13.27 -6.88 -1.41
CA LYS A 107 -13.92 -8.18 -1.65
C LYS A 107 -13.56 -9.18 -0.56
N ALA A 108 -12.26 -9.28 -0.24
CA ALA A 108 -11.76 -10.20 0.77
C ALA A 108 -12.28 -9.89 2.18
N ALA A 109 -12.58 -8.63 2.50
CA ALA A 109 -13.23 -8.24 3.75
C ALA A 109 -14.74 -8.53 3.73
N GLY A 110 -15.43 -8.29 2.61
CA GLY A 110 -16.86 -8.58 2.45
C GLY A 110 -17.21 -10.04 2.72
N ASP A 111 -16.36 -10.97 2.31
CA ASP A 111 -16.52 -12.42 2.56
C ASP A 111 -16.50 -12.81 4.04
N ARG A 112 -16.06 -11.92 4.94
CA ARG A 112 -15.95 -12.19 6.39
C ARG A 112 -17.16 -11.75 7.21
N GLY A 113 -18.15 -11.08 6.60
CA GLY A 113 -19.36 -10.63 7.31
C GLY A 113 -19.10 -9.58 8.39
N THR A 114 -18.01 -8.82 8.28
CA THR A 114 -17.64 -7.75 9.21
C THR A 114 -18.46 -6.49 8.94
N MET A 115 -18.89 -5.80 10.01
CA MET A 115 -19.72 -4.60 9.88
C MET A 115 -18.91 -3.29 9.73
N ASN A 116 -17.70 -3.20 10.29
CA ASN A 116 -16.91 -1.96 10.28
C ASN A 116 -15.54 -2.19 9.59
N VAL A 117 -15.22 -1.34 8.61
CA VAL A 117 -13.99 -1.43 7.83
C VAL A 117 -13.35 -0.06 7.66
N GLU A 118 -12.05 0.02 7.87
CA GLU A 118 -11.21 1.15 7.48
C GLU A 118 -10.25 0.71 6.39
N ALA A 119 -10.33 1.34 5.22
CA ALA A 119 -9.39 1.11 4.12
C ALA A 119 -8.30 2.19 4.11
N GLU A 120 -7.04 1.78 4.14
CA GLU A 120 -5.87 2.63 4.02
C GLU A 120 -5.26 2.46 2.63
N THR A 121 -5.06 3.59 1.94
CA THR A 121 -4.44 3.67 0.62
C THR A 121 -3.36 4.76 0.60
N ASP A 122 -2.40 4.65 -0.31
CA ASP A 122 -1.43 5.69 -0.64
C ASP A 122 -1.94 6.67 -1.71
N SER A 123 -3.15 6.44 -2.24
CA SER A 123 -3.70 7.13 -3.39
C SER A 123 -4.81 8.10 -3.01
N LEU A 124 -4.49 9.39 -2.99
CA LEU A 124 -5.48 10.45 -2.79
C LEU A 124 -6.58 10.41 -3.86
N MET A 125 -6.22 10.07 -5.10
CA MET A 125 -7.19 9.90 -6.18
C MET A 125 -8.19 8.78 -5.88
N LEU A 126 -7.74 7.68 -5.26
CA LEU A 126 -8.61 6.57 -4.91
C LEU A 126 -9.58 6.95 -3.78
N LYS A 127 -9.07 7.64 -2.73
CA LYS A 127 -9.92 8.21 -1.68
C LYS A 127 -11.01 9.11 -2.27
N MET A 128 -10.63 10.06 -3.11
CA MET A 128 -11.58 10.96 -3.79
C MET A 128 -12.57 10.17 -4.68
N ALA A 129 -12.10 9.15 -5.39
CA ALA A 129 -12.95 8.32 -6.23
C ALA A 129 -14.01 7.54 -5.44
N ILE A 130 -13.65 7.04 -4.26
CA ILE A 130 -14.55 6.29 -3.36
C ILE A 130 -15.54 7.22 -2.67
N GLU A 131 -15.11 8.40 -2.21
CA GLU A 131 -15.98 9.33 -1.48
C GLU A 131 -16.86 10.20 -2.40
N GLY A 132 -16.38 10.50 -3.61
CA GLY A 132 -17.01 11.44 -4.54
C GLY A 132 -17.84 10.79 -5.65
N ARG A 133 -18.10 11.54 -6.73
CA ARG A 133 -18.81 11.06 -7.95
C ARG A 133 -18.05 11.33 -9.25
N GLU A 134 -16.91 12.01 -9.17
CA GLU A 134 -16.13 12.58 -10.26
C GLU A 134 -15.59 11.50 -11.21
N PHE A 135 -15.38 10.28 -10.70
CA PHE A 135 -14.77 9.19 -11.45
C PHE A 135 -15.77 8.25 -12.13
N SER A 136 -17.08 8.55 -12.08
CA SER A 136 -18.12 7.67 -12.63
C SER A 136 -17.98 7.41 -14.13
N LEU A 137 -17.38 8.35 -14.87
CA LEU A 137 -17.12 8.25 -16.32
C LEU A 137 -15.63 8.01 -16.64
N ALA A 138 -14.78 7.83 -15.64
CA ALA A 138 -13.36 7.56 -15.83
C ALA A 138 -13.15 6.11 -16.33
N PRO A 139 -11.99 5.78 -16.95
CA PRO A 139 -11.69 4.41 -17.38
C PRO A 139 -11.79 3.37 -16.26
N ALA A 140 -11.45 3.73 -15.01
CA ALA A 140 -11.61 2.89 -13.83
C ALA A 140 -13.00 2.98 -13.15
N GLY A 141 -13.94 3.75 -13.73
CA GLY A 141 -15.23 4.08 -13.11
C GLY A 141 -16.10 2.87 -12.81
N GLY A 142 -16.07 1.84 -13.67
CA GLY A 142 -16.77 0.57 -13.43
C GLY A 142 -16.27 -0.16 -12.18
N LEU A 143 -14.94 -0.21 -11.98
CA LEU A 143 -14.32 -0.82 -10.80
C LEU A 143 -14.62 -0.01 -9.54
N ILE A 144 -14.59 1.33 -9.63
CA ILE A 144 -14.93 2.21 -8.52
C ILE A 144 -16.41 2.05 -8.13
N HIS A 145 -17.30 1.91 -9.12
CA HIS A 145 -18.71 1.59 -8.85
C HIS A 145 -18.86 0.24 -8.16
N GLU A 146 -18.11 -0.78 -8.58
CA GLU A 146 -18.10 -2.09 -7.92
C GLU A 146 -17.62 -1.99 -6.46
N ILE A 147 -16.53 -1.26 -6.20
CA ILE A 147 -16.04 -0.98 -4.83
C ILE A 147 -17.17 -0.38 -3.98
N LYS A 148 -17.82 0.68 -4.46
CA LYS A 148 -18.92 1.35 -3.75
C LYS A 148 -20.11 0.43 -3.50
N SER A 149 -20.44 -0.41 -4.47
CA SER A 149 -21.52 -1.38 -4.34
C SER A 149 -21.21 -2.42 -3.26
N ILE A 150 -19.99 -2.93 -3.19
CA ILE A 150 -19.60 -3.88 -2.13
C ILE A 150 -19.63 -3.17 -0.79
N ILE A 151 -19.07 -1.96 -0.69
CA ILE A 151 -19.09 -1.18 0.55
C ILE A 151 -20.52 -1.03 1.09
N SER A 152 -21.45 -0.62 0.21
CA SER A 152 -22.84 -0.37 0.60
C SER A 152 -23.62 -1.63 0.97
N ASN A 153 -23.24 -2.79 0.41
CA ASN A 153 -23.96 -4.05 0.62
C ASN A 153 -23.37 -4.91 1.74
N CYS A 154 -22.08 -4.76 2.04
CA CYS A 154 -21.35 -5.64 2.95
C CYS A 154 -20.99 -4.99 4.28
N PHE A 155 -20.89 -3.65 4.35
CA PHE A 155 -20.39 -2.95 5.53
C PHE A 155 -21.44 -1.98 6.08
N MET A 156 -21.56 -1.93 7.41
CA MET A 156 -22.36 -0.94 8.13
C MET A 156 -21.64 0.41 8.20
N GLN A 157 -20.33 0.36 8.45
CA GLN A 157 -19.48 1.54 8.48
C GLN A 157 -18.22 1.30 7.67
N PHE A 158 -17.91 2.27 6.82
CA PHE A 158 -16.71 2.25 5.99
C PHE A 158 -16.06 3.62 5.99
N SER A 159 -14.75 3.66 6.21
CA SER A 159 -13.91 4.84 6.03
C SER A 159 -12.76 4.52 5.09
N VAL A 160 -12.28 5.55 4.37
CA VAL A 160 -11.04 5.46 3.59
C VAL A 160 -10.07 6.55 4.05
N VAL A 161 -8.87 6.13 4.43
CA VAL A 161 -7.80 7.00 4.90
C VAL A 161 -6.67 6.96 3.88
N CYS A 162 -6.08 8.12 3.63
CA CYS A 162 -4.90 8.24 2.77
C CYS A 162 -3.75 8.76 3.60
N ASN A 163 -2.58 8.10 3.57
CA ASN A 163 -1.37 8.61 4.24
C ASN A 163 -0.74 9.71 3.38
N LYS A 164 -1.33 10.90 3.44
CA LYS A 164 -0.97 12.04 2.57
C LYS A 164 0.46 12.51 2.86
N ALA A 165 0.90 12.43 4.11
CA ALA A 165 2.25 12.78 4.51
C ALA A 165 3.28 11.83 3.87
N ALA A 166 3.09 10.51 3.99
CA ALA A 166 4.01 9.55 3.38
C ALA A 166 4.05 9.70 1.86
N HIS A 167 2.89 9.90 1.21
CA HIS A 167 2.82 10.14 -0.22
C HIS A 167 3.61 11.39 -0.64
N ALA A 168 3.45 12.50 0.09
CA ALA A 168 4.18 13.74 -0.19
C ALA A 168 5.70 13.59 0.03
N LEU A 169 6.11 12.85 1.06
CA LEU A 169 7.52 12.54 1.32
C LEU A 169 8.12 11.66 0.22
N ALA A 170 7.40 10.63 -0.23
CA ALA A 170 7.82 9.78 -1.35
C ALA A 170 7.98 10.60 -2.63
N ALA A 171 7.01 11.46 -2.95
CA ALA A 171 7.08 12.35 -4.11
C ALA A 171 8.25 13.35 -4.04
N ARG A 172 8.62 13.80 -2.83
CA ARG A 172 9.81 14.63 -2.61
C ARG A 172 11.10 13.82 -2.82
N GLY A 173 11.15 12.59 -2.31
CA GLY A 173 12.25 11.65 -2.52
C GLY A 173 12.51 11.34 -4.00
N CYS A 174 11.46 11.20 -4.82
CA CYS A 174 11.63 10.99 -6.27
C CYS A 174 12.36 12.13 -7.00
N LYS A 175 12.42 13.33 -6.41
CA LYS A 175 13.13 14.49 -6.96
C LYS A 175 14.58 14.57 -6.47
N CYS A 176 14.96 13.70 -5.55
CA CYS A 176 16.30 13.66 -4.98
C CYS A 176 17.28 12.96 -5.92
N SER A 177 18.56 13.26 -5.75
CA SER A 177 19.63 12.51 -6.42
C SER A 177 19.54 11.03 -6.01
N PRO A 178 19.79 10.05 -6.90
CA PRO A 178 19.68 8.61 -6.61
C PRO A 178 20.55 8.08 -5.45
N ILE A 179 21.42 8.92 -4.88
CA ILE A 179 22.38 8.59 -3.81
C ILE A 179 22.14 9.45 -2.57
N ALA A 180 21.07 10.26 -2.54
CA ALA A 180 20.74 11.13 -1.44
C ALA A 180 19.60 10.54 -0.61
N ASP A 181 19.93 10.00 0.57
CA ASP A 181 18.94 9.70 1.59
C ASP A 181 18.59 10.98 2.34
N LEU A 182 17.31 11.37 2.32
CA LEU A 182 16.82 12.51 3.07
C LEU A 182 16.25 12.06 4.41
N HIS A 183 16.80 12.61 5.48
CA HIS A 183 16.33 12.40 6.85
C HIS A 183 16.02 13.76 7.50
N TRP A 184 14.97 13.77 8.31
CA TRP A 184 14.57 14.93 9.10
C TRP A 184 14.28 14.50 10.53
N ASP A 185 14.79 15.27 11.49
CA ASP A 185 14.39 15.17 12.89
C ASP A 185 13.08 15.95 13.07
N GLY A 186 11.95 15.31 12.76
CA GLY A 186 10.61 15.92 12.82
C GLY A 186 9.96 16.09 11.44
N VAL A 187 8.91 16.91 11.37
CA VAL A 187 8.14 17.12 10.13
C VAL A 187 8.89 18.09 9.22
N PRO A 188 9.22 17.71 7.98
CA PRO A 188 9.91 18.61 7.06
C PRO A 188 9.01 19.77 6.65
N GLU A 189 9.66 20.93 6.43
CA GLU A 189 8.99 22.16 6.06
C GLU A 189 8.10 21.99 4.81
N GLY A 190 6.83 22.37 4.94
CA GLY A 190 5.80 22.24 3.90
C GLY A 190 4.99 20.94 3.94
N THR A 191 5.18 20.08 4.95
CA THR A 191 4.38 18.85 5.15
C THR A 191 3.58 18.83 6.46
N GLU A 192 3.64 19.90 7.25
CA GLU A 192 3.04 20.02 8.58
C GLU A 192 1.53 19.83 8.56
N ASN A 193 0.85 20.43 7.59
CA ASN A 193 -0.60 20.32 7.43
C ASN A 193 -1.03 18.90 7.00
N LEU A 194 -0.18 18.19 6.25
CA LEU A 194 -0.45 16.83 5.82
C LEU A 194 -0.28 15.85 6.99
N VAL A 195 0.80 16.01 7.76
CA VAL A 195 1.03 15.21 8.98
C VAL A 195 -0.06 15.47 10.03
N ALA A 196 -0.47 16.73 10.22
CA ALA A 196 -1.57 17.06 11.13
C ALA A 196 -2.92 16.46 10.68
N SER A 197 -3.20 16.44 9.37
CA SER A 197 -4.39 15.81 8.80
C SER A 197 -4.38 14.29 9.01
N ASP A 198 -3.24 13.63 8.79
CA ASP A 198 -3.12 12.17 8.96
C ASP A 198 -3.27 11.77 10.43
N ILE A 199 -2.77 12.58 11.36
CA ILE A 199 -2.96 12.37 12.81
C ILE A 199 -4.42 12.56 13.20
N ALA A 200 -5.10 13.58 12.68
CA ALA A 200 -6.50 13.84 12.98
C ALA A 200 -7.42 12.73 12.43
N GLU A 201 -7.17 12.25 11.20
CA GLU A 201 -7.90 11.12 10.60
C GLU A 201 -7.63 9.79 11.35
N SER A 202 -6.50 9.66 12.05
CA SER A 202 -6.18 8.47 12.87
C SER A 202 -6.81 8.48 14.27
N LEU A 203 -7.36 9.63 14.70
CA LEU A 203 -7.93 9.85 16.04
C LEU A 203 -9.47 9.97 16.04
N SER A 204 -10.09 10.05 14.87
CA SER A 204 -11.55 10.22 14.68
C SER A 204 -12.24 8.90 14.37
#